data_AF-A0A1E4MIP6-F1
#
_entry.id   AF-A0A1E4MIP6-F1
#
_cell.length_a   1.000
_cell.length_b   1.000
_cell.length_c   1.000
_cell.angle_alpha   90.00
_cell.angle_beta   90.00
_cell.angle_gamma   90.00
#
_symmetry.space_group_name_H-M   'P 1'
#
loop_
_entity.id
_entity.type
_entity.pdbx_description
1 polymer ?
#
loop_
_entity_poly.entity_id
_entity_poly.type
_entity_poly.pdbx_seq_one_letter_code
_entity_poly.pdbx_strand_id
1 'polypeptide(L)'
;MVQPVTEISLPDGDYAIVEALGHRTYAGRVAEVERFGAKMLQIEPLYRDWLLDPLFLSGAALYQFTPCTAEAAWSRRAKVEYDLPASIAAGLPEQTAPDWPPAFLVERAAVILTGADMDHMGTSWAGDEIAGDGA
;
A
#
# COMPACT_ATOMS: atom_id res chain seq x y z
N MET A 1 -13.02 -11.08 -2.86
CA MET A 1 -12.02 -11.22 -3.93
C MET A 1 -11.41 -9.85 -4.13
N VAL A 2 -10.09 -9.72 -4.10
CA VAL A 2 -9.42 -8.44 -4.43
C VAL A 2 -9.67 -8.13 -5.90
N GLN A 3 -10.23 -6.95 -6.19
CA GLN A 3 -10.61 -6.56 -7.56
C GLN A 3 -10.25 -5.11 -7.88
N PRO A 4 -9.79 -4.82 -9.11
CA PRO A 4 -9.56 -3.45 -9.55
C PRO A 4 -10.90 -2.72 -9.72
N VAL A 5 -10.92 -1.44 -9.35
CA VAL A 5 -12.11 -0.58 -9.38
C VAL A 5 -11.73 0.85 -9.77
N THR A 6 -12.71 1.59 -10.28
CA THR A 6 -12.62 3.04 -10.51
C THR A 6 -13.74 3.71 -9.73
N GLU A 7 -13.66 5.04 -9.58
CA GLU A 7 -14.69 5.85 -8.90
C GLU A 7 -16.11 5.59 -9.40
N ILE A 8 -16.27 5.43 -10.72
CA ILE A 8 -17.57 5.22 -11.38
C ILE A 8 -18.00 3.76 -11.48
N SER A 9 -17.12 2.82 -11.12
CA SER A 9 -17.35 1.38 -11.23
C SER A 9 -17.37 0.69 -9.86
N LEU A 10 -17.63 1.45 -8.80
CA LEU A 10 -17.76 0.90 -7.45
C LEU A 10 -19.03 0.03 -7.36
N PRO A 11 -18.97 -1.15 -6.72
CA PRO A 11 -20.16 -2.00 -6.56
C PRO A 11 -21.26 -1.31 -5.74
N ASP A 12 -22.51 -1.61 -6.07
CA ASP A 12 -23.65 -1.19 -5.26
C ASP A 12 -23.57 -1.76 -3.83
N GLY A 13 -24.05 -0.97 -2.88
CA GLY A 13 -24.12 -1.32 -1.46
C GLY A 13 -23.96 -0.11 -0.56
N ASP A 14 -23.92 -0.38 0.74
CA ASP A 14 -23.67 0.64 1.75
C ASP A 14 -22.18 0.92 1.86
N TYR A 15 -21.82 2.19 2.03
CA TYR A 15 -20.45 2.63 2.23
C TYR A 15 -20.30 3.34 3.56
N ALA A 16 -19.14 3.18 4.18
CA ALA A 16 -18.81 3.87 5.41
C ALA A 16 -17.32 4.14 5.54
N ILE A 17 -17.01 5.10 6.39
CA ILE A 17 -15.68 5.27 6.99
C ILE A 17 -15.76 4.68 8.40
N VAL A 18 -14.91 3.69 8.64
CA VAL A 18 -14.92 2.85 9.83
C VAL A 18 -13.62 3.06 10.58
N GLU A 19 -13.71 3.50 11.82
CA GLU A 19 -12.56 3.60 12.72
C GLU A 19 -12.53 2.36 13.62
N ALA A 20 -11.51 1.53 13.45
CA ALA A 20 -11.28 0.34 14.25
C ALA A 20 -10.32 0.65 15.40
N LEU A 21 -10.78 0.41 16.64
CA LEU A 21 -10.03 0.59 17.89
C LEU A 21 -9.44 2.01 18.11
N GLY A 22 -9.83 3.00 17.31
CA GLY A 22 -9.39 4.39 17.42
C GLY A 22 -8.02 4.70 16.78
N HIS A 23 -7.40 3.75 16.07
CA HIS A 23 -6.09 3.95 15.44
C HIS A 23 -5.99 3.48 14.00
N ARG A 24 -7.05 2.88 13.45
CA ARG A 24 -7.11 2.48 12.04
C ARG A 24 -8.40 2.97 11.42
N THR A 25 -8.29 3.47 10.20
CA THR A 25 -9.44 3.98 9.45
C THR A 25 -9.54 3.24 8.12
N TYR A 26 -10.72 2.69 7.85
CA TYR A 26 -11.04 2.03 6.60
C TYR A 26 -12.18 2.78 5.93
N ALA A 27 -12.04 3.08 4.64
CA ALA A 27 -13.15 3.54 3.80
C ALA A 27 -13.49 2.41 2.82
N GLY A 28 -14.75 2.00 2.74
CA GLY A 28 -15.10 0.86 1.91
C GLY A 28 -16.57 0.48 1.95
N ARG A 29 -16.90 -0.57 1.20
CA ARG A 29 -18.24 -1.15 1.15
C ARG A 29 -18.47 -1.98 2.39
N VAL A 30 -19.64 -1.86 3.00
CA VAL A 30 -19.96 -2.48 4.28
C VAL A 30 -21.24 -3.31 4.23
N ALA A 31 -21.30 -4.30 5.11
CA ALA A 31 -22.50 -5.07 5.37
C ALA A 31 -22.48 -5.59 6.82
N GLU A 32 -23.66 -5.74 7.43
CA GLU A 32 -23.80 -6.55 8.62
C GLU A 32 -23.83 -8.03 8.23
N VAL A 33 -23.00 -8.85 8.89
CA VAL A 33 -22.93 -10.29 8.66
C VAL A 33 -22.91 -11.06 9.97
N GLU A 34 -23.16 -12.36 9.90
CA GLU A 34 -23.02 -13.25 11.05
C GLU A 34 -21.96 -14.32 10.77
N ARG A 35 -20.96 -14.43 11.64
CA ARG A 35 -19.93 -15.48 11.56
C ARG A 35 -19.73 -16.11 12.91
N PHE A 36 -19.70 -17.45 12.94
CA PHE A 36 -19.50 -18.23 14.16
C PHE A 36 -20.48 -17.85 15.29
N GLY A 37 -21.73 -17.52 14.94
CA GLY A 37 -22.77 -17.12 15.89
C GLY A 37 -22.64 -15.70 16.44
N ALA A 38 -21.74 -14.87 15.89
CA ALA A 38 -21.57 -13.48 16.29
C ALA A 38 -21.89 -12.52 15.12
N LYS A 39 -22.65 -11.46 15.41
CA LYS A 39 -22.83 -10.34 14.48
C LYS A 39 -21.52 -9.58 14.32
N MET A 40 -21.15 -9.28 13.09
CA MET A 40 -19.92 -8.59 12.73
C MET A 40 -20.20 -7.55 11.64
N LEU A 41 -19.41 -6.49 11.66
CA LEU A 41 -19.28 -5.60 10.52
C LEU A 41 -18.33 -6.25 9.52
N GLN A 42 -18.82 -6.54 8.32
CA GLN A 42 -17.97 -6.79 7.17
C GLN A 42 -17.63 -5.45 6.50
N ILE A 43 -16.35 -5.21 6.21
CA ILE A 43 -15.91 -4.11 5.35
C ILE A 43 -14.99 -4.65 4.26
N GLU A 44 -15.25 -4.27 3.02
CA GLU A 44 -14.34 -4.43 1.87
C GLU A 44 -13.60 -3.10 1.68
N PRO A 45 -12.37 -2.95 2.18
CA PRO A 45 -11.65 -1.68 2.14
C PRO A 45 -11.29 -1.27 0.72
N LEU A 46 -11.35 0.03 0.45
CA LEU A 46 -10.76 0.63 -0.73
C LEU A 46 -9.30 0.98 -0.46
N TYR A 47 -8.43 0.56 -1.37
CA TYR A 47 -7.00 0.88 -1.36
C TYR A 47 -6.55 1.22 -2.77
N ARG A 48 -6.13 2.46 -3.00
CA ARG A 48 -5.86 2.97 -4.37
C ARG A 48 -7.00 2.54 -5.29
N ASP A 49 -6.72 1.90 -6.41
CA ASP A 49 -7.74 1.54 -7.39
C ASP A 49 -8.20 0.08 -7.21
N TRP A 50 -8.23 -0.38 -5.96
CA TRP A 50 -8.56 -1.75 -5.58
C TRP A 50 -9.61 -1.79 -4.47
N LEU A 51 -10.56 -2.71 -4.61
CA LEU A 51 -11.45 -3.16 -3.55
C LEU A 51 -10.87 -4.45 -2.98
N LEU A 52 -10.50 -4.42 -1.71
CA LEU A 52 -9.80 -5.51 -1.05
C LEU A 52 -10.78 -6.56 -0.49
N ASP A 53 -10.21 -7.68 -0.06
CA ASP A 53 -10.99 -8.74 0.59
C ASP A 53 -11.65 -8.26 1.90
N PRO A 54 -12.79 -8.87 2.27
CA PRO A 54 -13.53 -8.41 3.43
C PRO A 54 -12.77 -8.63 4.74
N LEU A 55 -12.77 -7.59 5.57
CA LEU A 55 -12.41 -7.65 6.99
C LEU A 55 -13.65 -7.78 7.83
N PHE A 56 -13.51 -8.50 8.93
CA PHE A 56 -14.59 -8.71 9.89
C PHE A 56 -14.20 -8.05 11.21
N LEU A 57 -15.00 -7.06 11.62
CA LEU A 57 -14.83 -6.35 12.88
C LEU A 57 -16.00 -6.71 13.80
N SER A 58 -15.70 -7.05 15.04
CA SER A 58 -16.75 -7.15 16.06
C SER A 58 -17.28 -5.75 16.39
N GLY A 59 -18.52 -5.65 16.88
CA GLY A 59 -19.06 -4.36 17.33
C GLY A 59 -18.19 -3.67 18.39
N ALA A 60 -17.54 -4.45 19.27
CA ALA A 60 -16.62 -3.93 20.28
C ALA A 60 -15.30 -3.38 19.71
N ALA A 61 -14.96 -3.70 18.46
CA ALA A 61 -13.78 -3.16 17.78
C ALA A 61 -14.08 -1.83 17.05
N LEU A 62 -15.35 -1.42 16.96
CA LEU A 62 -15.74 -0.17 16.29
C LEU A 62 -15.59 1.00 17.26
N TYR A 63 -14.71 1.93 16.93
CA TYR A 63 -14.61 3.22 17.62
C TYR A 63 -15.62 4.21 17.03
N GLN A 64 -15.71 4.28 15.71
CA GLN A 64 -16.67 5.12 15.01
C GLN A 64 -17.10 4.46 13.69
N PHE A 65 -18.38 4.60 13.38
CA PHE A 65 -18.96 4.18 12.10
C PHE A 65 -19.65 5.39 11.47
N THR A 66 -19.12 5.85 10.33
CA THR A 66 -19.64 7.02 9.63
C THR A 66 -20.19 6.60 8.26
N PRO A 67 -21.52 6.42 8.12
CA PRO A 67 -22.13 6.15 6.82
C PRO A 67 -21.78 7.25 5.81
N CYS A 68 -21.47 6.88 4.58
CA CYS A 68 -21.12 7.82 3.53
C CYS A 68 -21.50 7.29 2.14
N THR A 69 -21.34 8.12 1.12
CA THR A 69 -21.50 7.71 -0.28
C THR A 69 -20.26 6.96 -0.78
N ALA A 70 -20.42 6.19 -1.85
CA ALA A 70 -19.30 5.51 -2.53
C ALA A 70 -18.21 6.50 -2.97
N GLU A 71 -18.60 7.67 -3.48
CA GLU A 71 -17.69 8.78 -3.87
C GLU A 71 -16.89 9.32 -2.68
N ALA A 72 -17.55 9.51 -1.52
CA ALA A 72 -16.86 9.96 -0.32
C ALA A 72 -15.88 8.89 0.21
N ALA A 73 -16.24 7.61 0.14
CA ALA A 73 -15.34 6.51 0.48
C ALA A 73 -14.13 6.44 -0.48
N TRP A 74 -14.35 6.61 -1.79
CA TRP A 74 -13.29 6.69 -2.80
C TRP A 74 -12.29 7.81 -2.51
N SER A 75 -12.79 9.00 -2.16
CA SER A 75 -11.95 10.16 -1.84
C SER A 75 -11.11 9.96 -0.58
N ARG A 76 -11.63 9.21 0.41
CA ARG A 76 -10.98 8.96 1.71
C ARG A 76 -10.22 7.64 1.81
N ARG A 77 -10.14 6.87 0.72
CA ARG A 77 -9.45 5.57 0.69
C ARG A 77 -7.96 5.69 1.01
N ALA A 78 -7.39 4.59 1.51
CA ALA A 78 -5.96 4.48 1.77
C ALA A 78 -5.17 4.57 0.45
N LYS A 79 -4.05 5.30 0.46
CA LYS A 79 -3.18 5.50 -0.72
C LYS A 79 -1.77 4.95 -0.50
N VAL A 80 -1.33 4.86 0.75
CA VAL A 80 -0.03 4.31 1.12
C VAL A 80 -0.21 3.00 1.88
N GLU A 81 0.72 2.07 1.69
CA GLU A 81 0.66 0.73 2.32
C GLU A 81 0.68 0.80 3.85
N TYR A 82 1.32 1.82 4.42
CA TYR A 82 1.35 2.05 5.88
C TYR A 82 -0.05 2.20 6.50
N ASP A 83 -1.05 2.64 5.73
CA ASP A 83 -2.42 2.77 6.19
C ASP A 83 -3.14 1.42 6.30
N LEU A 84 -2.55 0.34 5.76
CA LEU A 84 -3.10 -1.00 5.78
C LEU A 84 -2.50 -1.84 6.93
N PRO A 85 -3.32 -2.68 7.58
CA PRO A 85 -2.82 -3.77 8.42
C PRO A 85 -1.88 -4.68 7.64
N ALA A 86 -0.78 -5.11 8.27
CA ALA A 86 0.20 -6.01 7.67
C ALA A 86 -0.42 -7.30 7.10
N SER A 87 -1.46 -7.84 7.75
CA SER A 87 -2.18 -9.02 7.26
C SER A 87 -2.94 -8.80 5.96
N ILE A 88 -3.36 -7.56 5.69
CA ILE A 88 -4.01 -7.18 4.42
C ILE A 88 -2.95 -6.86 3.38
N ALA A 89 -1.92 -6.10 3.77
CA ALA A 89 -0.81 -5.75 2.90
C ALA A 89 -0.16 -7.00 2.27
N ALA A 90 0.00 -8.08 3.04
CA ALA A 90 0.53 -9.35 2.57
C ALA A 90 -0.31 -10.04 1.47
N GLY A 91 -1.59 -9.68 1.33
CA GLY A 91 -2.50 -10.22 0.31
C GLY A 91 -2.68 -9.32 -0.91
N LEU A 92 -1.95 -8.20 -0.98
CA LEU A 92 -2.05 -7.28 -2.10
C LEU A 92 -1.44 -7.88 -3.39
N PRO A 93 -2.08 -7.73 -4.55
CA PRO A 93 -1.50 -8.14 -5.82
C PRO A 93 -0.24 -7.33 -6.14
N GLU A 94 0.74 -7.95 -6.82
CA GLU A 94 2.02 -7.32 -7.17
C GLU A 94 1.85 -6.00 -7.94
N GLN A 95 0.77 -5.87 -8.73
CA GLN A 95 0.42 -4.67 -9.49
C GLN A 95 -0.01 -3.46 -8.61
N THR A 96 -0.16 -3.66 -7.30
CA THR A 96 -0.38 -2.57 -6.35
C THR A 96 0.93 -1.97 -5.84
N ALA A 97 2.08 -2.57 -6.15
CA ALA A 97 3.36 -1.99 -5.81
C ALA A 97 3.50 -0.61 -6.50
N PRO A 98 4.14 0.38 -5.86
CA PRO A 98 4.47 1.63 -6.54
C PRO A 98 5.31 1.32 -7.79
N ASP A 99 5.06 2.02 -8.90
CA ASP A 99 5.89 1.97 -10.10
C ASP A 99 7.33 2.35 -9.72
N TRP A 100 8.18 1.34 -9.55
CA TRP A 100 9.61 1.45 -9.28
C TRP A 100 10.36 1.10 -10.57
N PRO A 101 11.42 1.82 -10.97
CA PRO A 101 12.33 2.61 -10.11
C PRO A 101 11.90 4.07 -9.87
N PRO A 102 12.41 4.71 -8.80
CA PRO A 102 12.26 6.14 -8.59
C PRO A 102 13.04 6.84 -9.71
N ALA A 103 12.57 8.01 -10.15
CA ALA A 103 13.10 8.69 -11.32
C ALA A 103 14.64 8.80 -11.35
N PHE A 104 15.28 8.99 -10.19
CA PHE A 104 16.75 9.09 -10.07
C PHE A 104 17.53 7.79 -10.40
N LEU A 105 16.90 6.62 -10.35
CA LEU A 105 17.51 5.36 -10.80
C LEU A 105 17.18 5.05 -12.26
N VAL A 106 16.09 5.60 -12.80
CA VAL A 106 15.73 5.46 -14.22
C VAL A 106 16.76 6.17 -15.10
N GLU A 107 17.23 7.35 -14.69
CA GLU A 107 18.29 8.10 -15.40
C GLU A 107 19.63 7.34 -15.44
N ARG A 108 20.02 6.65 -14.36
CA ARG A 108 21.26 5.86 -14.34
C ARG A 108 21.15 4.53 -15.08
N ALA A 109 19.98 3.90 -15.07
CA ALA A 109 19.74 2.65 -15.81
C ALA A 109 19.81 2.87 -17.33
N ALA A 110 19.31 4.02 -17.82
CA ALA A 110 19.45 4.39 -19.23
C ALA A 110 20.92 4.58 -19.65
N VAL A 111 21.76 5.17 -18.78
CA VAL A 111 23.20 5.36 -19.05
C VAL A 111 23.97 4.03 -19.08
N ILE A 112 23.65 3.10 -18.18
CA ILE A 112 24.32 1.79 -18.11
C ILE A 112 23.96 0.91 -19.32
N LEU A 113 22.72 0.98 -19.83
CA LEU A 113 22.28 0.17 -20.98
C LEU A 113 22.63 0.77 -22.35
N THR A 114 22.95 2.07 -22.42
CA THR A 114 23.37 2.75 -23.66
C THR A 114 24.88 2.79 -23.86
N GLY A 115 25.67 2.23 -22.93
CA GLY A 115 27.12 2.10 -23.06
C GLY A 115 27.88 3.44 -23.12
N ALA A 116 27.28 4.54 -22.66
CA ALA A 116 27.83 5.88 -22.85
C ALA A 116 28.86 6.32 -21.78
N ASP A 117 29.28 5.44 -20.87
CA ASP A 117 30.22 5.81 -19.79
C ASP A 117 31.22 4.69 -19.50
N MET A 118 32.05 4.34 -20.49
CA MET A 118 33.21 3.45 -20.31
C MET A 118 34.54 4.22 -20.22
N ASP A 119 34.55 5.55 -20.23
CA ASP A 119 35.79 6.34 -20.32
C ASP A 119 36.33 6.89 -18.99
N HIS A 120 35.66 6.64 -17.85
CA HIS A 120 36.10 7.21 -16.56
C HIS A 120 36.25 6.21 -15.40
N MET A 121 36.48 4.92 -15.66
CA MET A 121 37.06 4.03 -14.65
C MET A 121 38.59 4.01 -14.74
N GLY A 122 39.17 5.13 -14.32
CA GLY A 122 40.56 5.19 -13.88
C GLY A 122 40.77 4.18 -12.75
N THR A 123 41.64 3.22 -13.03
CA THR A 123 42.10 2.18 -12.13
C THR A 123 42.90 2.80 -10.98
N SER A 124 42.49 2.57 -9.73
CA SER A 124 43.37 2.06 -8.65
C SER A 124 42.61 2.01 -7.31
N TRP A 125 42.36 0.78 -6.85
CA TRP A 125 42.04 0.45 -5.46
C TRP A 125 43.33 0.06 -4.69
N ALA A 126 44.45 0.69 -5.02
CA ALA A 126 45.72 0.41 -4.34
C ALA A 126 45.70 1.15 -2.99
N GLY A 127 45.60 0.38 -1.90
CA GLY A 127 45.66 0.90 -0.54
C GLY A 127 46.99 1.60 -0.27
N ASP A 128 46.92 2.72 0.44
CA ASP A 128 48.08 3.42 0.97
C ASP A 128 48.84 2.49 1.93
N GLU A 129 50.02 2.05 1.51
CA GLU A 129 51.01 1.46 2.41
C GLU A 129 51.50 2.54 3.37
N ILE A 130 51.30 2.29 4.66
CA ILE A 130 51.81 3.07 5.77
C ILE A 130 53.34 2.93 5.74
N ALA A 131 54.04 3.95 5.28
CA ALA A 131 55.49 4.03 5.39
C ALA A 131 55.86 4.09 6.88
N GLY A 132 56.38 2.99 7.41
CA GLY A 132 57.00 2.93 8.72
C GLY A 132 58.35 3.62 8.68
N ASP A 133 58.47 4.77 9.33
CA ASP A 133 59.76 5.34 9.71
C ASP A 133 60.41 4.43 10.77
N GLY A 134 61.52 3.81 10.41
CA GLY A 134 62.29 2.95 11.30
C GLY A 134 63.76 2.85 10.89
N ALA A 135 64.59 3.49 11.72
CA ALA A 135 66.05 3.39 11.89
C ALA A 135 66.94 4.36 11.08
#